data_AF-A0AAE9A727-F1
#
_entry.id   AF-A0AAE9A727-F1
#
_cell.length_a   1.000
_cell.length_b   1.000
_cell.length_c   1.000
_cell.angle_alpha   90.00
_cell.angle_beta   90.00
_cell.angle_gamma   90.00
#
_symmetry.space_group_name_H-M   'P 1'
#
loop_
_entity.id
_entity.type
_entity.pdbx_description
1 polymer ?
#
loop_
_entity_poly.entity_id
_entity_poly.type
_entity_poly.pdbx_seq_one_letter_code
_entity_poly.pdbx_strand_id
1 'polypeptide(L)'
;MEFLQYILVLLLVFCSFFNGSFAQPPTCAQAGCPTGGVWGEWKTIGSGQCDMECGGCGTLVQTRECISDPICPCTGSSNRTTGCNFNACKYPTQKVCCNPYVPMVVNKVQICGPIPKTIDSSACCPQSTLYSEWSGYSSNGNKGWVRTRRCLTASIGCPCAAKDITETVDVCPCPAAAGLADSDCEGTSLPGNKGYVQTMAIDNEACTATVMFYAANQATQTPPFYFCKPMASGYQGAMNFQGAYITVKESVSKKCVAHTAFDCEGGKNTDKYPSAPRQDVTFTCNLQTKKWILDFTGNDIDSYYQGNWTLN
;
A
#
# COMPACT_ATOMS: atom_id res chain seq x y z
N MET A 1 57.28 8.47 -6.52
CA MET A 1 56.69 8.99 -7.78
C MET A 1 55.81 7.96 -8.48
N GLU A 2 56.08 6.65 -8.38
CA GLU A 2 55.25 5.64 -9.06
C GLU A 2 53.85 5.41 -8.45
N PHE A 3 53.67 5.65 -7.15
CA PHE A 3 52.38 5.46 -6.47
C PHE A 3 51.30 6.45 -6.94
N LEU A 4 51.69 7.66 -7.34
CA LEU A 4 50.78 8.69 -7.85
C LEU A 4 50.29 8.37 -9.27
N GLN A 5 51.12 7.65 -10.03
CA GLN A 5 50.84 7.26 -11.41
C GLN A 5 49.79 6.13 -11.47
N TYR A 6 49.83 5.19 -10.52
CA TYR A 6 48.80 4.15 -10.38
C TYR A 6 47.43 4.71 -9.98
N ILE A 7 47.38 5.72 -9.10
CA ILE A 7 46.12 6.36 -8.68
C ILE A 7 45.48 7.13 -9.85
N LEU A 8 46.29 7.81 -10.67
CA LEU A 8 45.80 8.53 -11.85
C LEU A 8 45.24 7.57 -12.92
N VAL A 9 45.88 6.43 -13.13
CA VAL A 9 45.42 5.40 -14.08
C VAL A 9 44.12 4.74 -13.57
N LEU A 10 44.01 4.46 -12.27
CA LEU A 10 42.77 3.94 -11.67
C LEU A 10 41.61 4.94 -11.79
N LEU A 11 41.85 6.24 -11.58
CA LEU A 11 40.86 7.30 -11.76
C LEU A 11 40.42 7.46 -13.23
N LEU A 12 41.35 7.36 -14.18
CA LEU A 12 41.04 7.45 -15.61
C LEU A 12 40.28 6.23 -16.13
N VAL A 13 40.56 5.04 -15.61
CA VAL A 13 39.80 3.81 -15.91
C VAL A 13 38.40 3.87 -15.27
N PHE A 14 38.25 4.41 -14.06
CA PHE A 14 36.93 4.59 -13.43
C PHE A 14 36.06 5.61 -14.18
N CYS A 15 36.64 6.69 -14.71
CA CYS A 15 35.91 7.72 -15.47
C CYS A 15 35.42 7.25 -16.84
N SER A 16 36.05 6.25 -17.47
CA SER A 16 35.59 5.69 -18.75
C SER A 16 34.45 4.67 -18.60
N PHE A 17 34.17 4.15 -17.40
CA PHE A 17 33.01 3.28 -17.15
C PHE A 17 31.70 4.03 -16.88
N PHE A 18 31.73 5.34 -16.62
CA PHE A 18 30.52 6.12 -16.33
C PHE A 18 29.87 6.80 -17.55
N ASN A 19 30.45 6.68 -18.74
CA ASN A 19 29.84 7.17 -19.98
C ASN A 19 29.05 6.11 -20.75
N GLY A 20 28.40 5.20 -20.01
CA GLY A 20 27.28 4.46 -20.58
C GLY A 20 26.08 5.38 -20.67
N SER A 21 25.92 6.10 -21.78
CA SER A 21 24.61 6.66 -22.13
C SER A 21 23.65 5.49 -22.32
N PHE A 22 22.87 5.15 -21.30
CA PHE A 22 21.72 4.29 -21.47
C PHE A 22 20.79 4.99 -22.46
N ALA A 23 20.71 4.46 -23.69
CA ALA A 23 19.76 4.96 -24.68
C ALA A 23 18.36 4.85 -24.08
N GLN A 24 17.69 5.98 -23.92
CA GLN A 24 16.35 6.02 -23.36
C GLN A 24 15.40 5.26 -24.31
N PRO A 25 14.47 4.45 -23.78
CA PRO A 25 13.45 3.81 -24.61
C PRO A 25 12.60 4.86 -25.34
N PRO A 26 12.08 4.55 -26.55
CA PRO A 26 11.19 5.46 -27.28
C PRO A 26 9.92 5.73 -26.48
N THR A 27 9.26 6.87 -26.68
CA THR A 27 7.97 7.16 -26.05
C THR A 27 6.86 6.25 -26.60
N CYS A 28 5.94 5.84 -25.73
CA CYS A 28 4.80 5.03 -26.13
C CYS A 28 3.87 5.82 -27.07
N ALA A 29 3.30 5.14 -28.06
CA ALA A 29 2.41 5.74 -29.05
C ALA A 29 1.09 6.24 -28.45
N GLN A 30 0.66 5.69 -27.31
CA GLN A 30 -0.59 6.03 -26.63
C GLN A 30 -0.34 6.92 -25.40
N ALA A 31 -1.22 7.90 -25.19
CA ALA A 31 -1.29 8.69 -23.97
C ALA A 31 -1.89 7.87 -22.83
N GLY A 32 -1.29 7.93 -21.64
CA GLY A 32 -1.73 7.19 -20.46
C GLY A 32 -1.22 5.74 -20.41
N CYS A 33 -2.05 4.81 -19.92
CA CYS A 33 -1.69 3.39 -19.85
C CYS A 33 -1.62 2.76 -21.26
N PRO A 34 -0.46 2.25 -21.69
CA PRO A 34 -0.36 1.52 -22.95
C PRO A 34 -1.22 0.26 -22.91
N THR A 35 -1.89 -0.05 -24.02
CA THR A 35 -2.64 -1.31 -24.16
C THR A 35 -1.70 -2.50 -23.97
N GLY A 36 -1.97 -3.34 -22.96
CA GLY A 36 -1.14 -4.50 -22.64
C GLY A 36 0.04 -4.22 -21.69
N GLY A 37 0.11 -3.02 -21.09
CA GLY A 37 1.09 -2.63 -20.08
C GLY A 37 2.50 -2.40 -20.64
N VAL A 38 3.44 -2.14 -19.74
CA VAL A 38 4.86 -1.95 -20.06
C VAL A 38 5.65 -3.13 -19.48
N TRP A 39 6.09 -4.01 -20.37
CA TRP A 39 6.98 -5.11 -20.04
C TRP A 39 8.42 -4.64 -19.92
N GLY A 40 9.15 -5.22 -18.97
CA GLY A 40 10.60 -5.11 -18.90
C GLY A 40 11.32 -6.01 -19.90
N GLU A 41 12.63 -5.82 -19.96
CA GLU A 41 13.54 -6.67 -20.72
C GLU A 41 13.43 -8.14 -20.27
N TRP A 42 13.50 -9.06 -21.24
CA TRP A 42 13.58 -10.48 -20.96
C TRP A 42 14.94 -10.83 -20.35
N LYS A 43 14.94 -11.44 -19.17
CA LYS A 43 16.14 -11.91 -18.46
C LYS A 43 16.19 -13.43 -18.51
N THR A 44 17.34 -13.97 -18.91
CA THR A 44 17.57 -15.42 -18.84
C THR A 44 17.69 -15.85 -17.38
N ILE A 45 16.96 -16.90 -17.01
CA ILE A 45 17.01 -17.50 -15.67
C ILE A 45 17.76 -18.84 -15.74
N GLY A 46 18.48 -19.17 -14.66
CA GLY A 46 19.32 -20.37 -14.58
C GLY A 46 20.78 -20.10 -14.98
N SER A 47 21.49 -21.14 -15.45
CA SER A 47 22.92 -21.08 -15.78
C SER A 47 23.23 -20.20 -16.99
N GLY A 48 22.21 -19.87 -17.81
CA GLY A 48 22.41 -19.22 -19.11
C GLY A 48 23.15 -20.09 -20.13
N GLN A 49 23.50 -21.32 -19.76
CA GLN A 49 24.15 -22.29 -20.62
C GLN A 49 23.08 -23.08 -21.37
N CYS A 50 23.23 -23.14 -22.68
CA CYS A 50 22.47 -24.05 -23.51
C CYS A 50 22.91 -25.49 -23.22
N ASP A 51 21.93 -26.38 -23.17
CA ASP A 51 22.09 -27.83 -23.16
C ASP A 51 22.74 -28.38 -24.44
N MET A 52 22.74 -27.61 -25.53
CA MET A 52 23.35 -27.98 -26.82
C MET A 52 24.22 -26.85 -27.37
N GLU A 53 25.34 -27.18 -28.02
CA GLU A 53 26.36 -26.21 -28.48
C GLU A 53 26.10 -25.60 -29.87
N CYS A 54 25.19 -26.17 -30.67
CA CYS A 54 24.93 -25.73 -32.05
C CYS A 54 23.49 -26.04 -32.51
N GLY A 55 23.13 -25.53 -33.68
CA GLY A 55 21.91 -25.90 -34.42
C GLY A 55 20.64 -25.18 -33.97
N GLY A 56 20.73 -24.28 -32.98
CA GLY A 56 19.53 -23.72 -32.33
C GLY A 56 18.75 -24.75 -31.51
N CYS A 57 19.38 -25.89 -31.19
CA CYS A 57 18.74 -27.02 -30.54
C CYS A 57 18.60 -26.83 -29.03
N GLY A 58 19.46 -26.00 -28.45
CA GLY A 58 19.46 -25.77 -27.02
C GLY A 58 18.34 -24.81 -26.62
N THR A 59 17.91 -24.87 -25.36
CA THR A 59 16.84 -24.02 -24.85
C THR A 59 17.27 -23.21 -23.64
N LEU A 60 16.76 -21.98 -23.54
CA LEU A 60 16.89 -21.11 -22.39
C LEU A 60 15.51 -20.66 -21.95
N VAL A 61 15.31 -20.59 -20.64
CA VAL A 61 14.11 -20.00 -20.05
C VAL A 61 14.41 -18.54 -19.75
N GLN A 62 13.51 -17.67 -20.18
CA GLN A 62 13.56 -16.25 -19.91
C GLN A 62 12.32 -15.81 -19.15
N THR A 63 12.50 -14.85 -18.26
CA THR A 63 11.43 -14.20 -17.51
C THR A 63 11.45 -12.69 -17.73
N ARG A 64 10.32 -12.03 -17.58
CA ARG A 64 10.20 -10.57 -17.61
C ARG A 64 9.21 -10.11 -16.56
N GLU A 65 9.39 -8.88 -16.09
CA GLU A 65 8.53 -8.25 -15.09
C GLU A 65 7.60 -7.23 -15.75
N CYS A 66 6.36 -7.10 -15.26
CA CYS A 66 5.47 -6.03 -15.65
C CYS A 66 5.79 -4.78 -14.83
N ILE A 67 6.37 -3.77 -15.44
CA ILE A 67 6.86 -2.58 -14.73
C ILE A 67 5.71 -1.63 -14.41
N SER A 68 4.68 -1.64 -15.25
CA SER A 68 3.51 -0.80 -15.05
C SER A 68 2.51 -1.38 -14.04
N ASP A 69 2.76 -2.55 -13.48
CA ASP A 69 1.89 -3.15 -12.45
C ASP A 69 1.99 -2.37 -11.12
N PRO A 70 0.89 -2.18 -10.37
CA PRO A 70 -0.50 -2.59 -10.64
C PRO A 70 -1.33 -1.62 -11.49
N ILE A 71 -0.74 -0.52 -11.96
CA ILE A 71 -1.47 0.63 -12.52
C ILE A 71 -1.94 0.36 -13.96
N CYS A 72 -1.08 -0.24 -14.77
CA CYS A 72 -1.41 -0.74 -16.11
C CYS A 72 -1.00 -2.22 -16.16
N PRO A 73 -1.93 -3.16 -15.95
CA PRO A 73 -1.60 -4.58 -15.93
C PRO A 73 -1.14 -5.05 -17.30
N CYS A 74 -0.06 -5.81 -17.32
CA CYS A 74 0.47 -6.33 -18.58
C CYS A 74 -0.33 -7.51 -19.09
N THR A 75 -0.52 -7.60 -20.42
CA THR A 75 -1.17 -8.74 -21.06
C THR A 75 -0.13 -9.65 -21.71
N GLY A 76 -0.27 -10.96 -21.51
CA GLY A 76 0.64 -11.98 -22.05
C GLY A 76 1.49 -12.67 -20.98
N SER A 77 2.36 -13.60 -21.41
CA SER A 77 3.19 -14.39 -20.50
C SER A 77 4.37 -13.59 -19.94
N SER A 78 4.67 -13.78 -18.65
CA SER A 78 5.89 -13.31 -17.99
C SER A 78 7.07 -14.28 -18.16
N ASN A 79 6.83 -15.48 -18.71
CA ASN A 79 7.84 -16.51 -18.94
C ASN A 79 7.81 -17.01 -20.39
N ARG A 80 8.98 -17.27 -20.97
CA ARG A 80 9.10 -17.91 -22.28
C ARG A 80 10.31 -18.83 -22.34
N THR A 81 10.23 -19.83 -23.22
CA THR A 81 11.37 -20.67 -23.59
C THR A 81 11.82 -20.27 -24.99
N THR A 82 13.11 -20.00 -25.15
CA THR A 82 13.72 -19.64 -26.45
C THR A 82 14.83 -20.61 -26.81
N GLY A 83 15.01 -20.85 -28.11
CA GLY A 83 16.19 -21.54 -28.62
C GLY A 83 17.46 -20.73 -28.39
N CYS A 84 18.61 -21.41 -28.33
CA CYS A 84 19.93 -20.80 -28.17
C CYS A 84 21.01 -21.61 -28.91
N ASN A 85 22.22 -21.04 -29.03
CA ASN A 85 23.33 -21.59 -29.81
C ASN A 85 22.98 -21.84 -31.30
N PHE A 86 22.58 -20.77 -31.98
CA PHE A 86 22.18 -20.76 -33.39
C PHE A 86 23.31 -20.94 -34.41
N ASN A 87 24.54 -21.24 -33.98
CA ASN A 87 25.61 -21.55 -34.92
C ASN A 87 25.30 -22.86 -35.66
N ALA A 88 25.57 -22.92 -36.95
CA ALA A 88 25.39 -24.15 -37.73
C ALA A 88 26.23 -25.30 -37.14
N CYS A 89 25.62 -26.48 -36.96
CA CYS A 89 26.36 -27.67 -36.54
C CYS A 89 27.32 -28.12 -37.63
N LYS A 90 28.54 -28.50 -37.22
CA LYS A 90 29.57 -29.05 -38.11
C LYS A 90 29.42 -30.57 -38.22
N TYR A 91 29.94 -31.15 -39.29
CA TYR A 91 30.09 -32.60 -39.41
C TYR A 91 30.82 -33.16 -38.16
N PRO A 92 30.41 -34.32 -37.58
CA PRO A 92 29.55 -35.38 -38.14
C PRO A 92 28.05 -35.28 -37.80
N THR A 93 27.57 -34.16 -37.25
CA THR A 93 26.15 -34.04 -36.87
C THR A 93 25.24 -34.18 -38.10
N GLN A 94 24.22 -35.05 -38.02
CA GLN A 94 23.34 -35.36 -39.16
C GLN A 94 22.45 -34.19 -39.61
N LYS A 95 22.20 -33.22 -38.72
CA LYS A 95 21.42 -32.02 -39.00
C LYS A 95 22.23 -30.79 -38.66
N VAL A 96 22.26 -29.84 -39.60
CA VAL A 96 22.91 -28.53 -39.42
C VAL A 96 22.12 -27.64 -38.44
N CYS A 97 20.79 -27.75 -38.46
CA CYS A 97 19.85 -27.01 -37.62
C CYS A 97 18.74 -27.91 -37.08
N CYS A 98 18.26 -27.65 -35.87
CA CYS A 98 17.10 -28.31 -35.29
C CYS A 98 15.79 -27.67 -35.76
N ASN A 99 14.76 -28.49 -35.98
CA ASN A 99 13.42 -27.98 -36.28
C ASN A 99 12.93 -27.10 -35.11
N PRO A 100 12.33 -25.92 -35.37
CA PRO A 100 11.86 -25.42 -36.68
C PRO A 100 12.89 -24.58 -37.46
N TYR A 101 14.13 -24.48 -36.99
CA TYR A 101 15.16 -23.64 -37.60
C TYR A 101 15.75 -24.27 -38.86
N VAL A 102 16.02 -23.43 -39.86
CA VAL A 102 16.64 -23.78 -41.13
C VAL A 102 17.99 -23.06 -41.29
N PRO A 103 18.94 -23.63 -42.04
CA PRO A 103 20.21 -22.98 -42.33
C PRO A 103 20.00 -21.67 -43.11
N MET A 104 20.68 -20.61 -42.68
CA MET A 104 20.68 -19.28 -43.29
C MET A 104 22.10 -18.71 -43.30
N VAL A 105 22.39 -17.77 -44.19
CA VAL A 105 23.67 -17.05 -44.22
C VAL A 105 23.44 -15.60 -43.80
N VAL A 106 24.05 -15.19 -42.69
CA VAL A 106 24.03 -13.81 -42.21
C VAL A 106 25.48 -13.35 -42.04
N ASN A 107 25.84 -12.19 -42.62
CA ASN A 107 27.21 -11.67 -42.60
C ASN A 107 28.28 -12.68 -43.07
N LYS A 108 27.99 -13.47 -44.11
CA LYS A 108 28.85 -14.55 -44.65
C LYS A 108 29.09 -15.73 -43.70
N VAL A 109 28.36 -15.82 -42.59
CA VAL A 109 28.40 -16.94 -41.64
C VAL A 109 27.11 -17.76 -41.74
N GLN A 110 27.24 -19.09 -41.76
CA GLN A 110 26.09 -20.00 -41.69
C GLN A 110 25.57 -20.11 -40.27
N ILE A 111 24.28 -19.82 -40.09
CA ILE A 111 23.55 -19.86 -38.83
C ILE A 111 22.21 -20.56 -39.01
N CYS A 112 21.57 -20.96 -37.91
CA CYS A 112 20.23 -21.51 -37.88
C CYS A 112 19.22 -20.42 -37.55
N GLY A 113 18.18 -20.27 -38.36
CA GLY A 113 17.16 -19.25 -38.17
C GLY A 113 15.75 -19.69 -38.59
N PRO A 114 14.73 -18.85 -38.43
CA PRO A 114 14.84 -17.44 -38.09
C PRO A 114 15.27 -17.24 -36.62
N ILE A 115 16.39 -16.54 -36.43
CA ILE A 115 16.71 -15.99 -35.11
C ILE A 115 15.65 -14.92 -34.87
N PRO A 116 14.90 -14.95 -33.75
CA PRO A 116 13.99 -13.86 -33.40
C PRO A 116 14.78 -12.56 -33.49
N LYS A 117 14.46 -11.71 -34.46
CA LYS A 117 15.07 -10.38 -34.57
C LYS A 117 14.60 -9.64 -33.35
N THR A 118 15.50 -9.45 -32.39
CA THR A 118 15.37 -8.55 -31.24
C THR A 118 14.08 -8.73 -30.45
N ILE A 119 14.24 -9.27 -29.24
CA ILE A 119 13.40 -9.09 -28.06
C ILE A 119 12.24 -8.12 -28.34
N ASP A 120 10.99 -8.60 -28.35
CA ASP A 120 9.80 -7.76 -28.22
C ASP A 120 9.91 -7.01 -26.87
N SER A 121 10.76 -6.01 -26.85
CA SER A 121 10.86 -5.01 -25.83
C SER A 121 9.84 -3.99 -26.28
N SER A 122 8.61 -4.19 -25.82
CA SER A 122 7.62 -3.11 -25.80
C SER A 122 7.98 -2.06 -24.74
N ALA A 123 9.23 -2.05 -24.25
CA ALA A 123 9.75 -1.04 -23.35
C ALA A 123 9.73 0.28 -24.12
N CYS A 124 8.68 1.02 -23.86
CA CYS A 124 8.53 2.40 -24.26
C CYS A 124 8.30 3.21 -22.99
N CYS A 125 8.71 4.48 -23.01
CA CYS A 125 8.42 5.38 -21.92
C CYS A 125 6.98 5.87 -22.03
N PRO A 126 6.14 5.68 -21.01
CA PRO A 126 4.79 6.22 -21.03
C PRO A 126 4.84 7.74 -21.17
N GLN A 127 3.85 8.31 -21.85
CA GLN A 127 3.81 9.77 -22.14
C GLN A 127 3.70 10.64 -20.87
N SER A 128 3.31 10.03 -19.75
CA SER A 128 3.30 10.64 -18.42
C SER A 128 4.07 9.76 -17.43
N THR A 129 4.75 10.38 -16.46
CA THR A 129 5.44 9.66 -15.39
C THR A 129 4.46 8.80 -14.59
N LEU A 130 4.76 7.51 -14.46
CA LEU A 130 3.98 6.58 -13.65
C LEU A 130 4.61 6.45 -12.26
N TYR A 131 3.86 6.81 -11.24
CA TYR A 131 4.22 6.62 -9.84
C TYR A 131 3.45 5.48 -9.22
N SER A 132 4.05 4.74 -8.29
CA SER A 132 3.33 3.78 -7.47
C SER A 132 2.18 4.42 -6.70
N GLU A 133 1.32 3.58 -6.13
CA GLU A 133 0.48 4.01 -5.02
C GLU A 133 1.33 4.62 -3.90
N TRP A 134 0.71 5.53 -3.16
CA TRP A 134 1.33 6.12 -1.98
C TRP A 134 1.50 5.07 -0.89
N SER A 135 2.62 5.12 -0.17
CA SER A 135 2.77 4.42 1.09
C SER A 135 1.75 4.92 2.13
N GLY A 136 1.56 4.15 3.20
CA GLY A 136 1.00 4.71 4.43
C GLY A 136 1.87 5.84 4.97
N TYR A 137 1.30 6.64 5.86
CA TYR A 137 2.04 7.68 6.55
C TYR A 137 2.93 7.10 7.65
N SER A 138 4.00 7.81 7.96
CA SER A 138 4.85 7.60 9.13
C SER A 138 5.15 8.94 9.79
N SER A 139 5.49 8.95 11.07
CA SER A 139 5.94 10.18 11.72
C SER A 139 7.23 10.70 11.06
N ASN A 140 7.32 12.01 10.87
CA ASN A 140 8.53 12.68 10.38
C ASN A 140 9.49 13.09 11.52
N GLY A 141 9.17 12.77 12.78
CA GLY A 141 9.96 13.14 13.97
C GLY A 141 9.81 14.58 14.44
N ASN A 142 9.15 15.45 13.65
CA ASN A 142 8.94 16.87 13.91
C ASN A 142 7.43 17.21 13.90
N LYS A 143 6.62 16.41 14.62
CA LYS A 143 5.17 16.63 14.77
C LYS A 143 4.37 16.65 13.46
N GLY A 144 4.90 16.04 12.40
CA GLY A 144 4.21 15.88 11.12
C GLY A 144 4.30 14.46 10.59
N TRP A 145 3.68 14.24 9.45
CA TRP A 145 3.44 12.94 8.85
C TRP A 145 3.97 12.94 7.43
N VAL A 146 4.71 11.89 7.09
CA VAL A 146 5.35 11.74 5.79
C VAL A 146 4.87 10.47 5.10
N ARG A 147 4.67 10.52 3.78
CA ARG A 147 4.48 9.36 2.93
C ARG A 147 5.29 9.49 1.64
N THR A 148 5.60 8.36 1.02
CA THR A 148 6.40 8.32 -0.21
C THR A 148 5.74 7.50 -1.30
N ARG A 149 6.09 7.79 -2.55
CA ARG A 149 5.79 6.93 -3.70
C ARG A 149 6.95 6.98 -4.67
N ARG A 150 7.16 5.89 -5.41
CA ARG A 150 8.31 5.74 -6.31
C ARG A 150 7.87 5.82 -7.77
N CYS A 151 8.74 6.36 -8.61
CA CYS A 151 8.55 6.29 -10.05
C CYS A 151 8.78 4.85 -10.54
N LEU A 152 7.76 4.24 -11.13
CA LEU A 152 7.83 2.85 -11.61
C LEU A 152 8.73 2.74 -12.85
N THR A 153 8.76 3.79 -13.66
CA THR A 153 9.45 3.80 -14.96
C THR A 153 10.95 4.10 -14.85
N ALA A 154 11.45 4.47 -13.66
CA ALA A 154 12.88 4.69 -13.42
C ALA A 154 13.71 3.42 -13.67
N SER A 155 13.13 2.24 -13.40
CA SER A 155 13.79 0.92 -13.55
C SER A 155 14.13 0.55 -15.00
N ILE A 156 13.50 1.22 -15.97
CA ILE A 156 13.75 1.05 -17.42
C ILE A 156 14.35 2.30 -18.08
N GLY A 157 14.90 3.23 -17.29
CA GLY A 157 15.59 4.40 -17.82
C GLY A 157 14.68 5.49 -18.40
N CYS A 158 13.37 5.43 -18.12
CA CYS A 158 12.45 6.47 -18.52
C CYS A 158 12.51 7.68 -17.59
N PRO A 159 12.28 8.90 -18.12
CA PRO A 159 12.37 10.11 -17.33
C PRO A 159 11.31 10.16 -16.23
N CYS A 160 11.75 10.49 -15.02
CA CYS A 160 10.91 10.75 -13.87
C CYS A 160 11.25 12.15 -13.35
N ALA A 161 10.24 12.95 -13.00
CA ALA A 161 10.47 14.25 -12.36
C ALA A 161 11.27 14.12 -11.05
N ALA A 162 10.98 13.06 -10.29
CA ALA A 162 11.78 12.58 -9.17
C ALA A 162 11.69 11.05 -9.10
N LYS A 163 12.78 10.39 -8.69
CA LYS A 163 12.82 8.93 -8.47
C LYS A 163 11.81 8.52 -7.39
N ASP A 164 11.83 9.24 -6.28
CA ASP A 164 10.89 9.10 -5.18
C ASP A 164 10.29 10.48 -4.91
N ILE A 165 8.96 10.53 -4.73
CA ILE A 165 8.26 11.73 -4.28
C ILE A 165 7.90 11.52 -2.82
N THR A 166 8.14 12.56 -2.04
CA THR A 166 7.78 12.64 -0.62
C THR A 166 6.73 13.71 -0.43
N GLU A 167 5.71 13.41 0.37
CA GLU A 167 4.70 14.37 0.83
C GLU A 167 4.75 14.44 2.35
N THR A 168 4.73 15.67 2.87
CA THR A 168 4.73 15.96 4.31
C THR A 168 3.50 16.78 4.66
N VAL A 169 2.83 16.43 5.75
CA VAL A 169 1.66 17.15 6.29
C VAL A 169 1.80 17.33 7.80
N ASP A 170 1.30 18.43 8.34
CA ASP A 170 1.35 18.74 9.79
C ASP A 170 0.04 18.38 10.52
N VAL A 171 -0.93 17.81 9.80
CA VAL A 171 -2.24 17.40 10.30
C VAL A 171 -2.31 15.88 10.30
N CYS A 172 -2.96 15.28 11.31
CA CYS A 172 -3.13 13.83 11.37
C CYS A 172 -3.85 13.33 10.11
N PRO A 173 -3.35 12.29 9.41
CA PRO A 173 -3.92 11.85 8.14
C PRO A 173 -5.29 11.16 8.26
N CYS A 174 -5.69 10.74 9.46
CA CYS A 174 -7.01 10.17 9.68
C CYS A 174 -8.07 11.28 9.66
N PRO A 175 -9.10 11.16 8.81
CA PRO A 175 -10.16 12.17 8.73
C PRO A 175 -10.96 12.19 10.03
N ALA A 176 -11.59 13.32 10.37
CA ALA A 176 -12.61 13.33 11.42
C ALA A 176 -13.65 12.25 11.11
N ALA A 177 -13.88 11.33 12.06
CA ALA A 177 -14.78 10.21 11.80
C ALA A 177 -16.20 10.72 11.52
N ALA A 178 -16.80 10.24 10.43
CA ALA A 178 -18.15 10.61 10.02
C ALA A 178 -19.18 10.14 11.07
N GLY A 179 -20.25 10.91 11.23
CA GLY A 179 -21.38 10.50 12.06
C GLY A 179 -22.05 9.27 11.46
N LEU A 180 -22.30 8.26 12.29
CA LEU A 180 -22.95 7.01 11.89
C LEU A 180 -24.49 7.17 11.86
N ALA A 181 -25.13 6.80 10.75
CA ALA A 181 -26.58 6.74 10.59
C ALA A 181 -27.12 5.30 10.64
N ASP A 182 -28.42 5.13 10.89
CA ASP A 182 -29.05 3.79 10.99
C ASP A 182 -28.93 2.99 9.69
N SER A 183 -28.96 3.67 8.54
CA SER A 183 -28.79 3.07 7.21
C SER A 183 -27.39 2.52 6.97
N ASP A 184 -26.41 2.88 7.78
CA ASP A 184 -25.01 2.49 7.58
C ASP A 184 -24.68 1.12 8.19
N CYS A 185 -25.61 0.55 8.98
CA CYS A 185 -25.42 -0.68 9.72
C CYS A 185 -26.03 -1.88 8.99
N GLU A 186 -25.18 -2.73 8.41
CA GLU A 186 -25.66 -3.94 7.73
C GLU A 186 -26.15 -4.99 8.75
N GLY A 187 -27.47 -5.18 8.79
CA GLY A 187 -28.10 -6.24 9.58
C GLY A 187 -28.14 -6.00 11.09
N THR A 188 -27.76 -4.81 11.57
CA THR A 188 -27.94 -4.39 12.97
C THR A 188 -28.60 -3.01 13.03
N SER A 189 -29.54 -2.81 13.96
CA SER A 189 -30.07 -1.48 14.26
C SER A 189 -29.17 -0.77 15.27
N LEU A 190 -29.04 0.56 15.21
CA LEU A 190 -28.43 1.30 16.31
C LEU A 190 -29.26 1.04 17.58
N PRO A 191 -28.64 0.61 18.69
CA PRO A 191 -29.37 0.50 19.94
C PRO A 191 -29.79 1.91 20.39
N GLY A 192 -30.91 2.05 21.09
CA GLY A 192 -31.29 3.27 21.83
C GLY A 192 -31.71 4.50 20.99
N ASN A 193 -31.90 5.62 21.68
CA ASN A 193 -32.20 6.92 21.05
C ASN A 193 -30.91 7.60 20.61
N LYS A 194 -30.99 8.38 19.52
CA LYS A 194 -29.92 9.28 19.06
C LYS A 194 -29.51 10.28 20.15
N GLY A 195 -28.36 10.06 20.79
CA GLY A 195 -27.77 10.94 21.78
C GLY A 195 -27.07 12.14 21.15
N TYR A 196 -26.56 13.04 22.00
CA TYR A 196 -25.72 14.16 21.56
C TYR A 196 -24.37 13.65 21.04
N VAL A 197 -24.09 13.86 19.76
CA VAL A 197 -22.79 13.54 19.16
C VAL A 197 -21.80 14.65 19.51
N GLN A 198 -20.82 14.36 20.35
CA GLN A 198 -19.65 15.22 20.52
C GLN A 198 -18.67 14.98 19.37
N THR A 199 -18.07 16.06 18.88
CA THR A 199 -17.02 15.96 17.86
C THR A 199 -15.78 15.30 18.46
N MET A 200 -15.14 14.46 17.65
CA MET A 200 -13.86 13.85 17.97
C MET A 200 -12.78 14.95 18.05
N ALA A 201 -12.15 15.10 19.21
CA ALA A 201 -11.05 16.01 19.42
C ALA A 201 -9.74 15.32 19.02
N ILE A 202 -9.18 15.73 17.88
CA ILE A 202 -7.98 15.13 17.29
C ILE A 202 -6.74 15.88 17.77
N ASP A 203 -5.76 15.12 18.27
CA ASP A 203 -4.39 15.57 18.47
C ASP A 203 -3.59 15.26 17.20
N ASN A 204 -3.21 16.32 16.47
CA ASN A 204 -2.48 16.19 15.20
C ASN A 204 -1.04 15.73 15.37
N GLU A 205 -0.43 15.99 16.53
CA GLU A 205 0.96 15.64 16.82
C GLU A 205 1.06 14.16 17.23
N ALA A 206 0.14 13.70 18.07
CA ALA A 206 0.11 12.31 18.50
C ALA A 206 -0.64 11.39 17.51
N CYS A 207 -1.42 11.96 16.57
CA CYS A 207 -2.40 11.24 15.74
C CYS A 207 -3.34 10.36 16.57
N THR A 208 -3.71 10.87 17.75
CA THR A 208 -4.72 10.28 18.61
C THR A 208 -5.95 11.16 18.56
N ALA A 209 -7.08 10.61 18.97
CA ALA A 209 -8.27 11.39 19.15
C ALA A 209 -9.03 10.95 20.39
N THR A 210 -9.81 11.88 20.93
CA THR A 210 -10.66 11.62 22.08
C THR A 210 -12.09 12.04 21.81
N VAL A 211 -13.03 11.28 22.33
CA VAL A 211 -14.45 11.61 22.34
C VAL A 211 -14.91 11.56 23.78
N MET A 212 -15.38 12.70 24.28
CA MET A 212 -15.82 12.81 25.68
C MET A 212 -17.22 12.20 25.85
N PHE A 213 -17.36 11.29 26.81
CA PHE A 213 -18.66 10.74 27.22
C PHE A 213 -19.10 11.30 28.58
N TYR A 214 -20.39 11.63 28.66
CA TYR A 214 -21.04 12.07 29.90
C TYR A 214 -21.76 10.88 30.57
N ALA A 215 -21.43 10.60 31.81
CA ALA A 215 -22.05 9.53 32.61
C ALA A 215 -22.51 10.00 34.00
N ALA A 216 -23.08 11.20 34.05
CA ALA A 216 -23.69 11.77 35.25
C ALA A 216 -25.02 12.46 34.90
N ASN A 217 -25.96 12.52 35.86
CA ASN A 217 -27.17 13.31 35.68
C ASN A 217 -26.85 14.82 35.78
N GLN A 218 -27.62 15.64 35.07
CA GLN A 218 -27.55 17.10 35.19
C GLN A 218 -28.28 17.52 36.48
N ALA A 219 -27.50 17.84 37.52
CA ALA A 219 -27.79 18.79 38.60
C ALA A 219 -29.00 18.60 39.55
N THR A 220 -29.86 17.59 39.41
CA THR A 220 -31.10 17.51 40.23
C THR A 220 -31.07 16.52 41.40
N GLN A 221 -29.99 15.73 41.58
CA GLN A 221 -29.89 14.81 42.73
C GLN A 221 -28.57 14.97 43.48
N THR A 222 -28.68 15.04 44.81
CA THR A 222 -27.55 15.09 45.75
C THR A 222 -27.58 13.82 46.60
N PRO A 223 -26.55 12.96 46.55
CA PRO A 223 -25.34 13.05 45.72
C PRO A 223 -25.60 12.73 44.23
N PRO A 224 -24.72 13.19 43.31
CA PRO A 224 -24.80 12.84 41.90
C PRO A 224 -24.64 11.33 41.69
N PHE A 225 -25.47 10.76 40.82
CA PHE A 225 -25.38 9.34 40.44
C PHE A 225 -24.39 9.14 39.29
N TYR A 226 -23.57 8.10 39.40
CA TYR A 226 -22.57 7.71 38.41
C TYR A 226 -23.03 6.44 37.67
N PHE A 227 -23.04 6.48 36.33
CA PHE A 227 -23.54 5.38 35.50
C PHE A 227 -22.39 4.47 35.07
N CYS A 228 -22.32 3.28 35.67
CA CYS A 228 -21.06 2.55 35.83
C CYS A 228 -21.07 1.07 35.51
N LYS A 229 -22.22 0.50 35.12
CA LYS A 229 -22.37 -0.95 34.96
C LYS A 229 -22.81 -1.33 33.54
N PRO A 230 -22.26 -2.41 32.95
CA PRO A 230 -22.78 -3.01 31.74
C PRO A 230 -24.19 -3.58 31.96
N MET A 231 -24.93 -3.82 30.88
CA MET A 231 -26.29 -4.39 30.91
C MET A 231 -26.31 -5.70 31.73
N ALA A 232 -26.95 -5.68 32.89
CA ALA A 232 -27.45 -6.89 33.53
C ALA A 232 -28.97 -6.91 33.35
N SER A 233 -29.50 -8.02 32.83
CA SER A 233 -30.94 -8.28 32.72
C SER A 233 -31.58 -8.21 34.11
N GLY A 234 -32.23 -7.10 34.46
CA GLY A 234 -32.86 -6.95 35.78
C GLY A 234 -33.02 -5.52 36.31
N TYR A 235 -32.49 -4.50 35.63
CA TYR A 235 -32.77 -3.10 36.00
C TYR A 235 -34.15 -2.68 35.48
N GLN A 236 -35.20 -2.91 36.27
CA GLN A 236 -36.54 -2.37 35.99
C GLN A 236 -36.97 -1.41 37.09
N GLY A 237 -37.48 -0.24 36.69
CA GLY A 237 -38.56 0.44 37.40
C GLY A 237 -38.23 1.63 38.31
N ALA A 238 -36.98 1.93 38.69
CA ALA A 238 -36.71 2.95 39.72
C ALA A 238 -35.83 4.14 39.31
N MET A 239 -35.21 4.13 38.13
CA MET A 239 -34.26 5.20 37.74
C MET A 239 -34.66 5.79 36.40
N ASN A 240 -35.23 6.99 36.43
CA ASN A 240 -35.47 7.80 35.24
C ASN A 240 -34.12 8.22 34.59
N PHE A 241 -33.48 7.29 33.85
CA PHE A 241 -32.41 7.47 32.83
C PHE A 241 -30.91 7.67 33.32
N GLN A 242 -29.76 7.27 32.68
CA GLN A 242 -29.35 6.47 31.47
C GLN A 242 -27.85 6.06 31.56
N GLY A 243 -27.45 4.89 31.03
CA GLY A 243 -26.03 4.68 30.69
C GLY A 243 -25.66 5.20 29.30
N ALA A 244 -24.35 5.21 28.98
CA ALA A 244 -23.80 5.71 27.72
C ALA A 244 -23.01 4.61 26.96
N TYR A 245 -23.10 4.63 25.63
CA TYR A 245 -22.38 3.70 24.75
C TYR A 245 -21.86 4.42 23.51
N ILE A 246 -20.81 3.86 22.93
CA ILE A 246 -20.36 4.19 21.59
C ILE A 246 -20.74 3.05 20.64
N THR A 247 -21.42 3.36 19.55
CA THR A 247 -21.58 2.42 18.44
C THR A 247 -20.59 2.77 17.36
N VAL A 248 -19.84 1.79 16.88
CA VAL A 248 -18.90 1.95 15.78
C VAL A 248 -19.27 1.02 14.65
N LYS A 249 -19.08 1.49 13.41
CA LYS A 249 -19.08 0.61 12.24
C LYS A 249 -17.68 0.09 12.04
N GLU A 250 -17.48 -1.18 12.31
CA GLU A 250 -16.19 -1.83 12.10
C GLU A 250 -15.86 -1.92 10.60
N SER A 251 -14.63 -1.62 10.26
CA SER A 251 -14.17 -1.55 8.87
C SER A 251 -14.18 -2.91 8.16
N VAL A 252 -13.94 -4.00 8.88
CA VAL A 252 -13.83 -5.35 8.32
C VAL A 252 -15.18 -6.04 8.30
N SER A 253 -15.86 -6.10 9.45
CA SER A 253 -17.14 -6.81 9.57
C SER A 253 -18.30 -6.03 8.93
N LYS A 254 -18.15 -4.72 8.71
CA LYS A 254 -19.19 -3.77 8.27
C LYS A 254 -20.41 -3.69 9.19
N LYS A 255 -20.34 -4.34 10.36
CA LYS A 255 -21.40 -4.35 11.37
C LYS A 255 -21.24 -3.17 12.31
N CYS A 256 -22.38 -2.69 12.81
CA CYS A 256 -22.40 -1.74 13.91
C CYS A 256 -22.39 -2.48 15.24
N VAL A 257 -21.37 -2.20 16.05
CA VAL A 257 -21.15 -2.82 17.36
C VAL A 257 -21.18 -1.75 18.43
N ALA A 258 -21.99 -1.97 19.48
CA ALA A 258 -22.08 -1.06 20.60
C ALA A 258 -21.13 -1.50 21.72
N HIS A 259 -20.34 -0.55 22.23
CA HIS A 259 -19.41 -0.72 23.33
C HIS A 259 -19.81 0.19 24.48
N THR A 260 -19.83 -0.38 25.68
CA THR A 260 -19.90 0.40 26.92
C THR A 260 -18.47 0.78 27.30
N ALA A 261 -18.07 1.99 26.93
CA ALA A 261 -16.71 2.47 27.21
C ALA A 261 -16.49 2.92 28.66
N PHE A 262 -17.50 2.80 29.52
CA PHE A 262 -17.46 3.31 30.89
C PHE A 262 -17.00 2.23 31.87
N ASP A 263 -15.81 2.40 32.45
CA ASP A 263 -15.25 1.57 33.52
C ASP A 263 -15.14 2.41 34.81
N CYS A 264 -15.99 2.10 35.78
CA CYS A 264 -16.09 2.86 37.01
C CYS A 264 -15.16 2.45 38.14
N GLU A 265 -14.45 1.34 38.00
CA GLU A 265 -13.47 0.91 38.99
C GLU A 265 -12.08 1.52 38.70
N GLY A 266 -11.75 1.75 37.42
CA GLY A 266 -10.41 2.25 37.01
C GLY A 266 -10.37 3.52 36.15
N GLY A 267 -11.49 4.01 35.60
CA GLY A 267 -11.49 4.98 34.49
C GLY A 267 -11.92 6.42 34.79
N LYS A 268 -12.03 6.83 36.05
CA LYS A 268 -12.44 8.21 36.39
C LYS A 268 -11.30 9.19 36.13
N ASN A 269 -11.45 10.09 35.16
CA ASN A 269 -10.54 11.24 35.05
C ASN A 269 -10.97 12.35 36.03
N THR A 270 -10.72 12.12 37.33
CA THR A 270 -11.04 13.07 38.40
C THR A 270 -10.24 14.36 38.30
N ASP A 271 -9.04 14.30 37.71
CA ASP A 271 -8.11 15.42 37.62
C ASP A 271 -8.56 16.45 36.57
N LYS A 272 -9.14 15.97 35.47
CA LYS A 272 -9.69 16.83 34.40
C LYS A 272 -11.12 17.29 34.70
N TYR A 273 -11.91 16.50 35.45
CA TYR A 273 -13.32 16.78 35.75
C TYR A 273 -13.69 16.50 37.21
N PRO A 274 -13.32 17.39 38.15
CA PRO A 274 -13.44 17.14 39.59
C PRO A 274 -14.89 17.08 40.12
N SER A 275 -15.86 17.64 39.39
CA SER A 275 -17.28 17.73 39.82
C SER A 275 -18.24 16.81 39.06
N ALA A 276 -17.76 16.08 38.05
CA ALA A 276 -18.55 15.12 37.28
C ALA A 276 -17.59 14.10 36.66
N PRO A 277 -17.57 12.82 37.07
CA PRO A 277 -16.69 11.83 36.46
C PRO A 277 -17.10 11.66 35.00
N ARG A 278 -16.14 11.94 34.12
CA ARG A 278 -16.23 11.71 32.68
C ARG A 278 -15.15 10.72 32.30
N GLN A 279 -15.40 10.01 31.22
CA GLN A 279 -14.43 9.13 30.61
C GLN A 279 -14.32 9.48 29.13
N ASP A 280 -13.09 9.65 28.67
CA ASP A 280 -12.79 9.90 27.27
C ASP A 280 -12.65 8.55 26.57
N VAL A 281 -13.34 8.37 25.46
CA VAL A 281 -13.07 7.26 24.53
C VAL A 281 -11.90 7.67 23.66
N THR A 282 -10.86 6.85 23.62
CA THR A 282 -9.63 7.15 22.89
C THR A 282 -9.54 6.37 21.58
N PHE A 283 -8.91 7.00 20.60
CA PHE A 283 -8.66 6.45 19.28
C PHE A 283 -7.23 6.71 18.86
N THR A 284 -6.66 5.75 18.14
CA THR A 284 -5.33 5.87 17.51
C THR A 284 -5.47 5.79 16.00
N CYS A 285 -4.81 6.68 15.25
CA CYS A 285 -4.86 6.63 13.79
C CYS A 285 -4.03 5.46 13.23
N ASN A 286 -4.66 4.60 12.44
CA ASN A 286 -3.95 3.65 11.58
C ASN A 286 -3.38 4.39 10.37
N LEU A 287 -2.09 4.70 10.40
CA LEU A 287 -1.44 5.50 9.36
C LEU A 287 -1.35 4.80 7.99
N GLN A 288 -1.56 3.48 7.94
CA GLN A 288 -1.58 2.71 6.69
C GLN A 288 -2.96 2.81 6.02
N THR A 289 -4.02 2.52 6.76
CA THR A 289 -5.39 2.54 6.23
C THR A 289 -6.04 3.92 6.27
N LYS A 290 -5.45 4.85 7.05
CA LYS A 290 -5.98 6.19 7.38
C LYS A 290 -7.33 6.13 8.09
N LYS A 291 -7.51 5.11 8.93
CA LYS A 291 -8.73 4.90 9.73
C LYS A 291 -8.43 5.01 11.21
N TRP A 292 -9.44 5.36 11.99
CA TRP A 292 -9.31 5.35 13.44
C TRP A 292 -9.42 3.94 13.98
N ILE A 293 -8.54 3.59 14.91
CA ILE A 293 -8.61 2.39 15.73
C ILE A 293 -9.30 2.79 17.03
N LEU A 294 -10.35 2.08 17.42
CA LEU A 294 -10.93 2.23 18.75
C LEU A 294 -10.05 1.49 19.76
N ASP A 295 -9.33 2.21 20.63
CA ASP A 295 -8.24 1.64 21.45
C ASP A 295 -8.71 0.51 22.39
N PHE A 296 -9.97 0.54 22.83
CA PHE A 296 -10.57 -0.52 23.65
C PHE A 296 -10.70 -1.87 22.95
N THR A 297 -10.79 -1.86 21.62
CA THR A 297 -11.06 -3.05 20.80
C THR A 297 -9.90 -3.42 19.91
N GLY A 298 -9.06 -2.44 19.54
CA GLY A 298 -8.02 -2.60 18.52
C GLY A 298 -8.56 -2.66 17.08
N ASN A 299 -9.86 -2.40 16.87
CA ASN A 299 -10.48 -2.51 15.55
C ASN A 299 -10.50 -1.16 14.81
N ASP A 300 -10.17 -1.20 13.51
CA ASP A 300 -10.37 -0.08 12.58
C ASP A 300 -11.88 0.22 12.44
N ILE A 301 -12.26 1.47 12.58
CA ILE A 301 -13.66 1.94 12.46
C ILE A 301 -13.82 2.88 11.27
N ASP A 302 -14.97 2.78 10.60
CA ASP A 302 -15.34 3.68 9.49
C ASP A 302 -16.07 4.93 10.00
N SER A 303 -16.86 4.78 11.07
CA SER A 303 -17.68 5.83 11.66
C SER A 303 -18.09 5.45 13.08
N TYR A 304 -18.54 6.43 13.85
CA TYR A 304 -19.03 6.21 15.19
C TYR A 304 -20.26 7.07 15.48
N TYR A 305 -20.96 6.68 16.54
CA TYR A 305 -22.11 7.38 17.08
C TYR A 305 -22.16 7.18 18.59
N GLN A 306 -22.61 8.21 19.30
CA GLN A 306 -22.74 8.20 20.76
C GLN A 306 -24.21 8.16 21.13
N GLY A 307 -24.58 7.25 22.01
CA GLY A 307 -25.97 7.15 22.43
C GLY A 307 -26.18 6.89 23.91
N ASN A 308 -27.45 6.97 24.30
CA ASN A 308 -27.94 6.75 25.64
C ASN A 308 -29.15 5.80 25.63
N TRP A 309 -29.42 5.11 26.74
CA TRP A 309 -30.57 4.20 26.84
C TRP A 309 -31.50 4.50 28.01
N THR A 310 -32.80 4.33 27.80
CA THR A 310 -33.80 4.16 28.87
C THR A 310 -33.94 2.68 29.18
N LEU A 311 -34.20 2.35 30.44
CA LEU A 311 -34.93 1.13 30.75
C LEU A 311 -36.35 1.58 31.11
N ASN A 312 -37.31 1.30 30.22
CA ASN A 312 -38.73 1.40 30.53
C ASN A 312 -39.13 0.20 31.39
#